data_AF-F2X4U2-F1
#
_entry.id   AF-F2X4U2-F1
#
_cell.length_a   1.000
_cell.length_b   1.000
_cell.length_c   1.000
_cell.angle_alpha   90.00
_cell.angle_beta   90.00
_cell.angle_gamma   90.00
#
_symmetry.space_group_name_H-M   'P 1'
#
loop_
_entity.id
_entity.type
_entity.pdbx_description
1 polymer ?
#
loop_
_entity_poly.entity_id
_entity_poly.type
_entity_poly.pdbx_seq_one_letter_code
_entity_poly.pdbx_strand_id
1 'polypeptide(L)'
;NDISDKPDKEQLKNKFMKKLPRDAEASNVLVGEVDFLEAPFIAFVRLQQAVMLGALTEVPVPTRFLFILLGPKGKAKSYHEIGRAIATLMSDEVFHDIAYKAKDRQDLVAGIDEFLDEVIVLPPGEWDPAIRIEPPKSLPSSDKRKNMYAGGENVQMNGDTLHEGGNGGGGHGDCEELQRTGKFFGGLIKDIKRKAPFFASDFYDAFNIQALSAILFIYLATVTNAIT
;
A
#
# COMPACT_ATOMS: atom_id res chain seq x y z
N ASN A 1 29.90 -3.83 28.94
CA ASN A 1 29.04 -4.98 28.56
C ASN A 1 28.02 -5.28 29.65
N ASP A 2 27.17 -4.31 29.98
CA ASP A 2 26.08 -4.50 30.96
C ASP A 2 24.77 -4.00 30.32
N ILE A 3 24.27 -4.76 29.34
CA ILE A 3 22.86 -4.67 28.97
C ILE A 3 22.16 -5.62 29.94
N SER A 4 21.62 -5.06 31.02
CA SER A 4 20.87 -5.85 32.00
C SER A 4 19.55 -6.27 31.39
N ASP A 5 19.28 -7.59 31.36
CA ASP A 5 17.99 -8.15 30.92
C ASP A 5 16.82 -7.78 31.86
N LYS A 6 17.11 -7.24 33.04
CA LYS A 6 16.08 -6.92 34.03
C LYS A 6 15.56 -5.50 33.82
N PRO A 7 14.23 -5.32 33.76
CA PRO A 7 13.63 -4.00 33.60
C PRO A 7 13.83 -3.13 34.84
N ASP A 8 14.01 -1.83 34.63
CA ASP A 8 14.21 -0.87 35.72
C ASP A 8 12.89 -0.60 36.49
N LYS A 9 13.00 -0.25 37.77
CA LYS A 9 11.85 0.02 38.65
C LYS A 9 10.99 1.19 38.15
N GLU A 10 11.56 2.12 37.40
CA GLU A 10 10.82 3.25 36.80
C GLU A 10 10.00 2.81 35.58
N GLN A 11 10.59 1.98 34.70
CA GLN A 11 9.89 1.40 33.54
C GLN A 11 8.66 0.58 33.98
N LEU A 12 8.76 -0.15 35.10
CA LEU A 12 7.66 -0.92 35.68
C LEU A 12 6.52 -0.06 36.26
N LYS A 13 6.81 1.18 36.67
CA LYS A 13 5.81 2.12 37.20
C LYS A 13 5.12 2.93 36.10
N ASN A 14 5.52 2.74 34.85
CA ASN A 14 5.00 3.51 33.73
C ASN A 14 3.50 3.20 33.50
N LYS A 15 2.66 4.24 33.49
CA LYS A 15 1.21 4.11 33.29
C LYS A 15 0.86 3.54 31.91
N PHE A 16 1.76 3.67 30.93
CA PHE A 16 1.59 3.13 29.59
C PHE A 16 1.64 1.59 29.53
N MET A 17 2.25 0.92 30.52
CA MET A 17 2.30 -0.54 30.58
C MET A 17 0.94 -1.22 30.55
N LYS A 18 -0.10 -0.56 31.06
CA LYS A 18 -1.45 -1.10 31.09
C LYS A 18 -2.15 -1.08 29.73
N LYS A 19 -1.64 -0.31 28.76
CA LYS A 19 -2.22 -0.17 27.42
C LYS A 19 -1.54 -1.08 26.40
N LEU A 20 -0.46 -1.75 26.79
CA LEU A 20 0.36 -2.49 25.86
C LEU A 20 -0.11 -3.94 25.73
N PRO A 21 -0.20 -4.49 24.50
CA PRO A 21 -0.43 -5.90 24.29
C PRO A 21 0.62 -6.76 25.01
N ARG A 22 0.25 -7.98 25.38
CA ARG A 22 1.14 -8.89 26.13
C ARG A 22 2.40 -9.28 25.33
N ASP A 23 2.27 -9.35 24.01
CA ASP A 23 3.34 -9.77 23.08
C ASP A 23 3.92 -8.58 22.30
N ALA A 24 3.85 -7.38 22.87
CA ALA A 24 4.35 -6.18 22.22
C ALA A 24 5.88 -6.19 22.15
N GLU A 25 6.39 -5.90 20.96
CA GLU A 25 7.80 -5.66 20.70
C GLU A 25 8.03 -4.18 20.39
N ALA A 26 9.22 -3.66 20.71
CA ALA A 26 9.60 -2.28 20.42
C ALA A 26 10.30 -2.13 19.06
N SER A 27 10.05 -0.97 18.44
CA SER A 27 10.86 -0.40 17.37
C SER A 27 11.55 0.85 17.89
N ASN A 28 12.87 0.85 17.95
CA ASN A 28 13.66 1.99 18.43
C ASN A 28 14.12 2.85 17.25
N VAL A 29 13.75 4.13 17.25
CA VAL A 29 14.17 5.12 16.25
C VAL A 29 15.18 6.06 16.90
N LEU A 30 16.44 5.94 16.50
CA LEU A 30 17.57 6.65 17.06
C LEU A 30 18.11 7.63 16.03
N VAL A 31 17.94 8.93 16.27
CA VAL A 31 18.41 9.99 15.36
C VAL A 31 19.35 10.94 16.08
N GLY A 32 20.42 11.39 15.44
CA GLY A 32 21.41 12.24 16.09
C GLY A 32 22.40 12.93 15.17
N GLU A 33 23.03 13.98 15.69
CA GLU A 33 24.15 14.66 15.05
C GLU A 33 25.46 14.23 15.69
N VAL A 34 26.49 14.06 14.86
CA VAL A 34 27.86 13.79 15.28
C VAL A 34 28.81 14.67 14.46
N ASP A 35 29.96 15.02 15.04
CA ASP A 35 30.94 15.91 14.40
C ASP A 35 31.95 15.18 13.50
N PHE A 36 32.07 13.86 13.62
CA PHE A 36 33.04 13.07 12.87
C PHE A 36 32.51 12.49 11.55
N LEU A 37 31.20 12.57 11.28
CA LEU A 37 30.64 12.09 10.01
C LEU A 37 30.62 13.21 8.97
N GLU A 38 31.15 12.93 7.78
CA GLU A 38 31.08 13.84 6.63
C GLU A 38 29.74 13.73 5.87
N ALA A 39 29.06 12.59 5.98
CA ALA A 39 27.79 12.31 5.33
C ALA A 39 26.84 11.54 6.28
N PRO A 40 25.51 11.61 6.07
CA PRO A 40 24.56 10.84 6.88
C PRO A 40 24.78 9.32 6.75
N PHE A 41 24.74 8.63 7.88
CA PHE A 41 24.72 7.19 8.01
C PHE A 41 23.31 6.73 8.40
N ILE A 42 22.79 5.74 7.68
CA ILE A 42 21.47 5.15 7.93
C ILE A 42 21.61 3.65 8.07
N ALA A 43 20.98 3.09 9.10
CA ALA A 43 20.83 1.65 9.27
C ALA A 43 19.41 1.31 9.71
N PHE A 44 18.83 0.30 9.07
CA PHE A 44 17.60 -0.36 9.50
C PHE A 44 17.94 -1.80 9.87
N VAL A 45 17.62 -2.19 11.09
CA VAL A 45 18.02 -3.48 11.67
C VAL A 45 16.79 -4.20 12.19
N ARG A 46 16.60 -5.45 11.76
CA ARG A 46 15.65 -6.39 12.37
C ARG A 46 16.43 -7.45 13.13
N LEU A 47 16.20 -7.57 14.42
CA LEU A 47 16.80 -8.61 15.25
C LEU A 47 16.11 -9.96 14.99
N GLN A 48 16.90 -11.02 14.90
CA GLN A 48 16.39 -12.40 14.71
C GLN A 48 15.46 -12.82 15.86
N GLN A 49 15.80 -12.44 17.08
CA GLN A 49 14.97 -12.57 18.27
C GLN A 49 14.86 -11.20 18.93
N ALA A 50 13.69 -10.84 19.46
CA ALA A 50 13.54 -9.59 20.19
C ALA A 50 14.30 -9.68 21.53
N VAL A 51 15.02 -8.62 21.89
CA VAL A 51 15.94 -8.59 23.04
C VAL A 51 15.65 -7.37 23.92
N MET A 52 15.77 -7.53 25.24
CA MET A 52 15.68 -6.44 26.19
C MET A 52 16.93 -5.56 26.13
N LEU A 53 16.86 -4.45 25.40
CA LEU A 53 17.98 -3.50 25.27
C LEU A 53 17.98 -2.47 26.41
N GLY A 54 18.06 -2.94 27.66
CA GLY A 54 18.20 -2.11 28.86
C GLY A 54 17.25 -0.89 28.91
N ALA A 55 17.82 0.29 29.11
CA ALA A 55 17.08 1.56 29.22
C ALA A 55 16.79 2.24 27.86
N LEU A 56 16.91 1.54 26.74
CA LEU A 56 16.64 2.11 25.41
C LEU A 56 15.15 2.39 25.18
N THR A 57 14.28 1.67 25.89
CA THR A 57 12.83 1.81 25.83
C THR A 57 12.29 2.37 27.14
N GLU A 58 11.24 3.20 27.09
CA GLU A 58 10.61 3.75 28.29
C GLU A 58 9.77 2.72 29.08
N VAL A 59 9.42 1.63 28.41
CA VAL A 59 8.65 0.51 28.93
C VAL A 59 9.43 -0.78 28.70
N PRO A 60 9.31 -1.77 29.59
CA PRO A 60 10.08 -3.00 29.55
C PRO A 60 9.56 -3.96 28.47
N VAL A 61 9.77 -3.60 27.22
CA VAL A 61 9.47 -4.43 26.06
C VAL A 61 10.71 -4.75 25.26
N PRO A 62 10.80 -5.97 24.69
CA PRO A 62 11.95 -6.38 23.92
C PRO A 62 11.97 -5.64 22.59
N THR A 63 13.13 -5.12 22.21
CA THR A 63 13.34 -4.47 20.92
C THR A 63 13.42 -5.53 19.83
N ARG A 64 12.66 -5.34 18.75
CA ARG A 64 12.74 -6.12 17.51
C ARG A 64 13.43 -5.36 16.38
N PHE A 65 13.11 -4.07 16.24
CA PHE A 65 13.62 -3.22 15.18
C PHE A 65 14.43 -2.05 15.72
N LEU A 66 15.47 -1.67 14.98
CA LEU A 66 16.21 -0.43 15.21
C LEU A 66 16.36 0.32 13.90
N PHE A 67 16.00 1.61 13.92
CA PHE A 67 16.37 2.57 12.90
C PHE A 67 17.41 3.52 13.49
N ILE A 68 18.54 3.68 12.82
CA ILE A 68 19.63 4.55 13.25
C ILE A 68 19.94 5.52 12.13
N LEU A 69 19.82 6.81 12.41
CA LEU A 69 20.23 7.90 11.52
C LEU A 69 21.19 8.81 12.28
N LEU A 70 22.46 8.80 11.86
CA LEU A 70 23.48 9.72 12.36
C LEU A 70 23.97 10.58 11.21
N GLY A 71 24.27 11.86 11.45
CA GLY A 71 24.85 12.68 10.40
C GLY A 71 25.58 13.92 10.91
N PRO A 72 26.20 14.69 10.00
CA PRO A 72 26.91 15.91 10.36
C PRO A 72 25.99 16.93 11.04
N LYS A 73 26.62 17.82 11.83
CA LYS A 73 25.94 18.95 12.48
C LYS A 73 25.27 19.88 11.46
N GLY A 74 24.19 20.53 11.88
CA GLY A 74 23.45 21.52 11.09
C GLY A 74 22.19 20.97 10.40
N LYS A 75 21.79 19.72 10.69
CA LYS A 75 20.61 19.05 10.11
C LYS A 75 19.71 18.38 11.17
N ALA A 76 19.88 18.68 12.45
CA ALA A 76 19.14 18.09 13.57
C ALA A 76 17.63 18.05 13.35
N LYS A 77 17.04 19.19 12.92
CA LYS A 77 15.60 19.27 12.64
C LYS A 77 15.19 18.29 11.54
N SER A 78 15.93 18.22 10.44
CA SER A 78 15.64 17.28 9.35
C SER A 78 15.77 15.82 9.80
N TYR A 79 16.77 15.49 10.63
CA TYR A 79 16.93 14.13 11.17
C TYR A 79 15.80 13.76 12.12
N HIS A 80 15.35 14.71 12.94
CA HIS A 80 14.18 14.53 13.80
C HIS A 80 12.92 14.24 12.98
N GLU A 81 12.66 15.00 11.91
CA GLU A 81 11.49 14.76 11.05
C GLU A 81 11.58 13.42 10.29
N ILE A 82 12.77 13.00 9.86
CA ILE A 82 12.97 11.66 9.30
C ILE A 82 12.66 10.58 10.34
N GLY A 83 13.13 10.76 11.58
CA GLY A 83 12.81 9.85 12.68
C GLY A 83 11.30 9.74 12.93
N ARG A 84 10.59 10.88 12.95
CA ARG A 84 9.12 10.91 13.08
C ARG A 84 8.43 10.18 11.92
N ALA A 85 8.90 10.37 10.69
CA ALA A 85 8.35 9.71 9.52
C ALA A 85 8.51 8.19 9.62
N ILE A 86 9.71 7.70 9.96
CA ILE A 86 9.97 6.26 10.14
C ILE A 86 9.17 5.67 11.30
N ALA A 87 9.05 6.39 12.42
CA ALA A 87 8.23 5.93 13.55
C ALA A 87 6.74 5.79 13.16
N THR A 88 6.24 6.73 12.36
CA THR A 88 4.86 6.70 11.84
C THR A 88 4.68 5.52 10.88
N LEU A 89 5.63 5.33 9.96
CA LEU A 89 5.64 4.21 9.02
C LEU A 89 5.64 2.86 9.74
N MET A 90 6.46 2.69 10.79
CA MET A 90 6.51 1.47 11.61
C MET A 90 5.21 1.20 12.40
N SER A 91 4.32 2.18 12.51
CA SER A 91 3.01 2.05 13.16
C SER A 91 1.91 1.63 12.18
N ASP A 92 2.16 1.65 10.86
CA ASP A 92 1.25 1.11 9.87
C ASP A 92 1.31 -0.42 9.85
N GLU A 93 0.14 -1.06 9.86
CA GLU A 93 0.03 -2.52 9.94
C GLU A 93 0.62 -3.25 8.72
N VAL A 94 0.56 -2.65 7.53
CA VAL A 94 1.11 -3.26 6.30
C VAL A 94 2.61 -3.22 6.32
N PHE A 95 3.14 -2.02 6.54
CA PHE A 95 4.58 -1.84 6.54
C PHE A 95 5.21 -2.66 7.67
N HIS A 96 4.54 -2.75 8.82
CA HIS A 96 4.94 -3.64 9.91
C HIS A 96 5.05 -5.10 9.46
N ASP A 97 4.02 -5.63 8.80
CA ASP A 97 4.02 -7.00 8.27
C ASP A 97 5.13 -7.22 7.23
N ILE A 98 5.34 -6.26 6.33
CA ILE A 98 6.41 -6.28 5.33
C ILE A 98 7.76 -6.29 6.05
N ALA A 99 7.96 -5.43 7.05
CA ALA A 99 9.20 -5.34 7.81
C ALA A 99 9.55 -6.65 8.53
N TYR A 100 8.57 -7.43 9.01
CA TYR A 100 8.82 -8.76 9.59
C TYR A 100 9.16 -9.83 8.54
N LYS A 101 8.61 -9.73 7.33
CA LYS A 101 8.76 -10.74 6.28
C LYS A 101 9.90 -10.44 5.30
N ALA A 102 10.35 -9.19 5.25
CA ALA A 102 11.38 -8.72 4.32
C ALA A 102 12.65 -9.57 4.39
N LYS A 103 13.18 -9.93 3.23
CA LYS A 103 14.42 -10.70 3.07
C LYS A 103 15.56 -9.83 2.58
N ASP A 104 15.23 -8.76 1.86
CA ASP A 104 16.20 -7.80 1.36
C ASP A 104 15.70 -6.36 1.47
N ARG A 105 16.53 -5.43 0.99
CA ARG A 105 16.22 -4.00 1.01
C ARG A 105 15.05 -3.64 0.08
N GLN A 106 14.86 -4.37 -1.01
CA GLN A 106 13.84 -4.03 -2.00
C GLN A 106 12.44 -4.26 -1.44
N ASP A 107 12.25 -5.30 -0.62
CA ASP A 107 10.99 -5.51 0.10
C ASP A 107 10.61 -4.31 0.97
N LEU A 108 11.58 -3.72 1.68
CA LEU A 108 11.34 -2.54 2.52
C LEU A 108 11.03 -1.29 1.68
N VAL A 109 11.72 -1.11 0.55
CA VAL A 109 11.46 0.02 -0.36
C VAL A 109 10.05 -0.10 -0.95
N ALA A 110 9.66 -1.29 -1.42
CA ALA A 110 8.32 -1.54 -1.93
C ALA A 110 7.24 -1.27 -0.86
N GLY A 111 7.49 -1.64 0.39
CA GLY A 111 6.56 -1.31 1.49
C GLY A 111 6.46 0.19 1.78
N ILE A 112 7.55 0.94 1.62
CA ILE A 112 7.52 2.40 1.72
C ILE A 112 6.67 2.98 0.59
N ASP A 113 6.87 2.52 -0.65
CA ASP A 113 6.12 3.00 -1.81
C ASP A 113 4.61 2.72 -1.66
N GLU A 114 4.24 1.51 -1.23
CA GLU A 114 2.83 1.14 -0.93
C GLU A 114 2.22 2.06 0.13
N PHE A 115 2.97 2.36 1.20
CA PHE A 115 2.51 3.30 2.21
C PHE A 115 2.32 4.70 1.63
N LEU A 116 3.25 5.18 0.80
CA LEU A 116 3.20 6.51 0.21
C LEU A 116 2.05 6.68 -0.80
N ASP A 117 1.61 5.61 -1.46
CA ASP A 117 0.47 5.65 -2.37
C ASP A 117 -0.88 5.85 -1.64
N GLU A 118 -0.96 5.40 -0.38
CA GLU A 118 -2.20 5.46 0.42
C GLU A 118 -2.28 6.69 1.34
N VAL A 119 -1.16 7.38 1.62
CA VAL A 119 -1.19 8.57 2.48
C VAL A 119 -1.85 9.77 1.78
N ILE A 120 -2.71 10.44 2.53
CA ILE A 120 -3.32 11.70 2.09
C ILE A 120 -2.40 12.84 2.49
N VAL A 121 -1.95 13.62 1.50
CA VAL A 121 -1.13 14.82 1.73
C VAL A 121 -2.03 16.04 1.85
N LEU A 122 -1.81 16.84 2.90
CA LEU A 122 -2.45 18.13 3.07
C LEU A 122 -1.51 19.24 2.57
N PRO A 123 -1.92 20.09 1.61
CA PRO A 123 -1.11 21.19 1.13
C PRO A 123 -0.79 22.20 2.25
N PRO A 124 0.45 22.69 2.33
CA PRO A 124 0.81 23.73 3.30
C PRO A 124 0.13 25.06 2.93
N GLY A 125 -0.37 25.80 3.93
CA GLY A 125 -0.83 27.19 3.78
C GLY A 125 -2.28 27.38 3.33
N GLU A 126 -2.93 26.37 2.76
CA GLU A 126 -4.37 26.40 2.40
C GLU A 126 -5.24 25.67 3.42
N TRP A 127 -4.61 24.94 4.36
CA TRP A 127 -5.30 24.19 5.38
C TRP A 127 -5.43 24.99 6.68
N ASP A 128 -6.66 25.22 7.16
CA ASP A 128 -6.92 25.80 8.47
C ASP A 128 -6.83 24.71 9.56
N PRO A 129 -5.83 24.78 10.48
CA PRO A 129 -5.67 23.79 11.55
C PRO A 129 -6.85 23.74 12.53
N ALA A 130 -7.68 24.78 12.60
CA ALA A 130 -8.85 24.84 13.48
C ALA A 130 -10.06 24.08 12.91
N ILE A 131 -10.06 23.74 11.62
CA ILE A 131 -11.15 23.01 10.98
C ILE A 131 -10.99 21.52 11.24
N ARG A 132 -11.99 20.91 11.88
CA ARG A 132 -12.05 19.45 12.08
C ARG A 132 -12.28 18.77 10.74
N ILE A 133 -11.35 17.93 10.32
CA ILE A 133 -11.55 17.02 9.18
C ILE A 133 -12.57 15.97 9.60
N GLU A 134 -13.70 15.91 8.90
CA GLU A 134 -14.59 14.78 9.08
C GLU A 134 -13.90 13.52 8.57
N PRO A 135 -13.95 12.41 9.33
CA PRO A 135 -13.40 11.15 8.86
C PRO A 135 -13.97 10.82 7.48
N PRO A 136 -13.15 10.33 6.53
CA PRO A 136 -13.65 9.93 5.23
C PRO A 136 -14.77 8.90 5.40
N LYS A 137 -15.84 9.04 4.62
CA LYS A 137 -17.06 8.20 4.71
C LYS A 137 -16.77 6.71 4.46
N SER A 138 -15.70 6.43 3.74
CA SER A 138 -15.12 5.11 3.56
C SER A 138 -13.63 5.20 3.84
N LEU A 139 -13.13 4.43 4.79
CA LEU A 139 -11.70 4.22 4.93
C LEU A 139 -11.23 3.47 3.67
N PRO A 140 -10.10 3.84 3.05
CA PRO A 140 -9.49 3.00 2.02
C PRO A 140 -9.32 1.60 2.61
N SER A 141 -9.91 0.60 1.97
CA SER A 141 -10.12 -0.71 2.60
C SER A 141 -8.80 -1.45 2.73
N SER A 142 -8.40 -1.71 3.97
CA SER A 142 -7.33 -2.63 4.34
C SER A 142 -7.60 -4.08 3.89
N ASP A 143 -8.75 -4.37 3.29
CA ASP A 143 -9.07 -5.72 2.80
C ASP A 143 -8.35 -6.08 1.48
N LYS A 144 -8.03 -5.09 0.62
CA LYS A 144 -7.17 -5.35 -0.56
C LYS A 144 -5.74 -5.73 -0.14
N ARG A 145 -5.31 -5.19 1.00
CA ARG A 145 -3.99 -5.32 1.67
C ARG A 145 -3.66 -6.74 2.12
N LYS A 146 -4.65 -7.47 2.65
CA LYS A 146 -4.43 -8.78 3.29
C LYS A 146 -4.37 -9.94 2.29
N ASN A 147 -5.10 -9.80 1.18
CA ASN A 147 -5.25 -10.86 0.19
C ASN A 147 -4.05 -10.96 -0.79
N MET A 148 -3.25 -9.91 -0.94
CA MET A 148 -2.11 -9.93 -1.87
C MET A 148 -0.87 -10.65 -1.30
N TYR A 149 -0.76 -10.77 0.03
CA TYR A 149 0.40 -11.37 0.71
C TYR A 149 0.09 -12.70 1.45
N ALA A 150 -1.17 -13.14 1.47
CA ALA A 150 -1.56 -14.43 2.04
C ALA A 150 -1.50 -15.54 0.97
N GLY A 151 -0.28 -15.96 0.61
CA GLY A 151 -0.08 -17.19 -0.17
C GLY A 151 -0.50 -18.42 0.62
N GLY A 152 -1.69 -18.96 0.37
CA GLY A 152 -2.19 -20.22 0.92
C GLY A 152 -3.37 -20.76 0.11
N GLU A 153 -3.22 -21.99 -0.39
CA GLU A 153 -4.09 -22.68 -1.35
C GLU A 153 -5.58 -22.86 -0.95
N ASN A 154 -6.40 -22.97 -2.00
CA ASN A 154 -7.77 -23.50 -2.07
C ASN A 154 -8.90 -22.69 -1.40
N VAL A 155 -9.48 -21.77 -2.18
CA VAL A 155 -10.94 -21.59 -2.18
C VAL A 155 -11.46 -22.05 -3.54
N GLN A 156 -12.02 -23.26 -3.51
CA GLN A 156 -12.87 -23.82 -4.54
C GLN A 156 -14.21 -23.08 -4.45
N MET A 157 -14.52 -22.21 -5.42
CA MET A 157 -15.88 -21.70 -5.60
C MET A 157 -16.32 -21.98 -7.02
N ASN A 158 -17.15 -23.01 -7.12
CA ASN A 158 -17.94 -23.38 -8.29
C ASN A 158 -19.26 -22.60 -8.25
N GLY A 159 -19.61 -21.94 -9.36
CA GLY A 159 -20.98 -21.59 -9.78
C GLY A 159 -21.73 -20.52 -8.98
N ASP A 160 -21.69 -19.26 -9.42
CA ASP A 160 -22.75 -18.73 -10.31
C ASP A 160 -22.37 -17.34 -10.87
N THR A 161 -22.24 -17.34 -12.19
CA THR A 161 -22.24 -16.29 -13.21
C THR A 161 -23.37 -15.24 -13.02
N LEU A 162 -23.28 -13.92 -13.30
CA LEU A 162 -22.59 -13.11 -14.32
C LEU A 162 -22.75 -11.60 -13.97
N HIS A 163 -21.70 -10.78 -14.04
CA HIS A 163 -21.39 -9.84 -15.15
C HIS A 163 -20.28 -8.84 -14.73
N GLU A 164 -19.32 -8.64 -15.65
CA GLU A 164 -18.14 -7.76 -15.63
C GLU A 164 -16.96 -8.10 -14.69
N GLY A 165 -16.13 -9.04 -15.16
CA GLY A 165 -14.68 -8.96 -14.98
C GLY A 165 -14.05 -8.00 -16.03
N GLY A 166 -12.88 -7.42 -15.80
CA GLY A 166 -11.88 -7.89 -14.86
C GLY A 166 -10.83 -6.88 -14.41
N ASN A 167 -10.18 -7.29 -13.32
CA ASN A 167 -8.79 -7.08 -12.93
C ASN A 167 -7.85 -6.85 -14.13
N GLY A 168 -6.78 -6.08 -14.01
CA GLY A 168 -6.10 -5.63 -12.82
C GLY A 168 -4.75 -5.01 -13.20
N GLY A 169 -4.05 -4.51 -12.18
CA GLY A 169 -2.81 -3.74 -12.34
C GLY A 169 -1.58 -4.58 -12.68
N GLY A 170 -0.59 -3.86 -13.20
CA GLY A 170 0.84 -3.99 -12.87
C GLY A 170 1.53 -5.30 -13.21
N GLY A 171 2.21 -5.33 -14.36
CA GLY A 171 3.23 -6.32 -14.68
C GLY A 171 4.01 -5.92 -15.93
N HIS A 172 5.24 -5.43 -15.75
CA HIS A 172 6.22 -5.38 -16.83
C HIS A 172 6.65 -6.82 -17.12
N GLY A 173 5.84 -7.54 -17.90
CA GLY A 173 6.07 -8.91 -18.32
C GLY A 173 5.34 -9.13 -19.64
N ASP A 174 6.10 -9.04 -20.74
CA ASP A 174 5.72 -9.36 -22.12
C ASP A 174 4.26 -9.14 -22.51
N CYS A 175 3.93 -7.88 -22.79
CA CYS A 175 2.73 -7.51 -23.52
C CYS A 175 2.88 -7.95 -24.98
N GLU A 176 2.40 -9.16 -25.31
CA GLU A 176 2.34 -9.71 -26.67
C GLU A 176 1.32 -8.99 -27.59
N GLU A 177 0.91 -7.76 -27.26
CA GLU A 177 -0.12 -7.01 -27.99
C GLU A 177 0.42 -6.13 -29.13
N LEU A 178 1.74 -5.98 -29.28
CA LEU A 178 2.34 -5.18 -30.37
C LEU A 178 3.57 -5.84 -31.02
N GLN A 179 3.61 -7.18 -31.13
CA GLN A 179 4.64 -7.81 -31.96
C GLN A 179 4.39 -7.50 -33.45
N ARG A 180 5.44 -6.98 -34.12
CA ARG A 180 5.43 -6.63 -35.54
C ARG A 180 5.17 -7.87 -36.39
N THR A 181 3.93 -8.06 -36.86
CA THR A 181 3.47 -9.27 -37.57
C THR A 181 4.08 -9.50 -38.96
N GLY A 182 4.98 -8.62 -39.44
CA GLY A 182 5.69 -8.75 -40.73
C GLY A 182 4.81 -8.72 -42.00
N LYS A 183 3.48 -8.70 -41.85
CA LYS A 183 2.48 -8.67 -42.93
C LYS A 183 1.69 -7.36 -42.89
N PHE A 184 1.35 -6.81 -44.05
CA PHE A 184 0.49 -5.62 -44.15
C PHE A 184 -0.87 -5.92 -43.48
N PHE A 185 -1.30 -5.07 -42.54
CA PHE A 185 -2.50 -5.24 -41.69
C PHE A 185 -2.57 -6.49 -40.79
N GLY A 186 -1.46 -7.20 -40.53
CA GLY A 186 -1.47 -8.42 -39.71
C GLY A 186 -1.95 -8.22 -38.26
N GLY A 187 -1.68 -7.05 -37.67
CA GLY A 187 -2.19 -6.68 -36.35
C GLY A 187 -3.73 -6.53 -36.34
N LEU A 188 -4.27 -5.87 -37.36
CA LEU A 188 -5.72 -5.66 -37.50
C LEU A 188 -6.47 -6.99 -37.69
N ILE A 189 -5.92 -7.93 -38.48
CA ILE A 189 -6.52 -9.26 -38.67
C ILE A 189 -6.50 -10.07 -37.37
N LYS A 190 -5.41 -10.02 -36.59
CA LYS A 190 -5.36 -10.68 -35.28
C LYS A 190 -6.38 -10.08 -34.31
N ASP A 191 -6.54 -8.77 -34.34
CA ASP A 191 -7.47 -8.08 -33.46
C ASP A 191 -8.94 -8.38 -33.81
N ILE A 192 -9.27 -8.42 -35.10
CA ILE A 192 -10.58 -8.86 -35.60
C ILE A 192 -10.83 -10.34 -35.23
N LYS A 193 -9.85 -11.23 -35.41
CA LYS A 193 -10.01 -12.65 -35.05
C LYS A 193 -10.23 -12.85 -33.55
N ARG A 194 -9.59 -12.03 -32.72
CA ARG A 194 -9.76 -12.03 -31.27
C ARG A 194 -11.12 -11.48 -30.83
N LYS A 195 -11.63 -10.46 -31.53
CA LYS A 195 -12.93 -9.82 -31.21
C LYS A 195 -14.14 -10.49 -31.87
N ALA A 196 -13.95 -11.25 -32.95
CA ALA A 196 -15.02 -11.95 -33.66
C ALA A 196 -15.94 -12.84 -32.79
N PRO A 197 -15.45 -13.65 -31.83
CA PRO A 197 -16.33 -14.47 -31.00
C PRO A 197 -17.19 -13.64 -30.02
N PHE A 198 -16.76 -12.43 -29.65
CA PHE A 198 -17.51 -11.52 -28.77
C PHE A 198 -18.57 -10.71 -29.53
N PHE A 199 -18.40 -10.51 -30.85
CA PHE A 199 -19.44 -9.86 -31.65
C PHE A 199 -20.74 -10.66 -31.69
N ALA A 200 -20.67 -11.99 -31.63
CA ALA A 200 -21.87 -12.83 -31.65
C ALA A 200 -22.75 -12.64 -30.40
N SER A 201 -22.15 -12.39 -29.22
CA SER A 201 -22.92 -12.06 -28.02
C SER A 201 -23.53 -10.66 -28.08
N ASP A 202 -22.83 -9.68 -28.67
CA ASP A 202 -23.35 -8.31 -28.82
C ASP A 202 -24.60 -8.25 -29.71
N PHE A 203 -24.70 -9.09 -30.74
CA PHE A 203 -25.92 -9.19 -31.56
C PHE A 203 -27.10 -9.81 -30.80
N TYR A 204 -26.85 -10.77 -29.91
CA TYR A 204 -27.91 -11.35 -29.08
C TYR A 204 -28.38 -10.36 -28.00
N ASP A 205 -27.47 -9.60 -27.39
CA ASP A 205 -27.80 -8.55 -26.43
C ASP A 205 -28.54 -7.37 -27.07
N ALA A 206 -28.29 -7.06 -28.35
CA ALA A 206 -29.03 -6.05 -29.09
C ALA A 206 -30.52 -6.41 -29.28
N PHE A 207 -30.90 -7.69 -29.22
CA PHE A 207 -32.29 -8.15 -29.25
C PHE A 207 -32.95 -8.19 -27.87
N ASN A 208 -32.25 -7.79 -26.80
CA ASN A 208 -32.86 -7.59 -25.49
C ASN A 208 -33.93 -6.49 -25.58
N ILE A 209 -35.10 -6.74 -25.02
CA ILE A 209 -36.26 -5.83 -25.00
C ILE A 209 -35.88 -4.43 -24.50
N GLN A 210 -34.93 -4.34 -23.55
CA GLN A 210 -34.44 -3.07 -23.03
C GLN A 210 -33.62 -2.27 -24.07
N ALA A 211 -32.76 -2.93 -24.86
CA ALA A 211 -32.00 -2.30 -25.94
C ALA A 211 -32.90 -1.92 -27.13
N LEU A 212 -33.86 -2.78 -27.47
CA LEU A 212 -34.83 -2.54 -28.54
C LEU A 212 -35.72 -1.33 -28.26
N SER A 213 -36.09 -1.11 -26.99
CA SER A 213 -36.83 0.08 -26.55
C SER A 213 -36.03 1.38 -26.76
N ALA A 214 -34.72 1.36 -26.46
CA ALA A 214 -33.84 2.52 -26.64
C ALA A 214 -33.65 2.85 -28.13
N ILE A 215 -33.47 1.83 -28.97
CA ILE A 215 -33.37 2.01 -30.43
C ILE A 215 -34.66 2.62 -31.00
N LEU A 216 -35.82 2.11 -30.58
CA LEU A 216 -37.13 2.60 -31.07
C LEU A 216 -37.42 4.02 -30.56
N PHE A 217 -37.02 4.34 -29.33
CA PHE A 217 -37.11 5.69 -28.78
C PHE A 217 -36.23 6.70 -29.53
N ILE A 218 -34.96 6.34 -29.80
CA ILE A 218 -34.04 7.19 -30.56
C ILE A 218 -34.53 7.35 -32.02
N TYR A 219 -35.06 6.27 -32.62
CA TYR A 219 -35.65 6.33 -33.96
C TYR A 219 -36.86 7.26 -34.03
N LEU A 220 -37.82 7.16 -33.09
CA LEU A 220 -38.96 8.07 -33.04
C LEU A 220 -38.54 9.53 -32.75
N ALA A 221 -37.59 9.75 -31.84
CA ALA A 221 -37.08 11.08 -31.52
C ALA A 221 -36.40 11.75 -32.73
N THR A 222 -35.73 10.97 -33.57
CA THR A 222 -35.03 11.46 -34.77
C THR A 222 -35.97 11.62 -35.97
N VAL A 223 -36.92 10.70 -36.18
CA VAL A 223 -37.90 10.79 -37.28
C VAL A 223 -38.93 11.91 -37.02
N THR A 224 -39.33 12.12 -35.77
CA THR A 224 -40.29 13.20 -35.42
C THR A 224 -39.68 14.59 -35.64
N ASN A 225 -38.38 14.76 -35.36
CA ASN A 225 -37.63 15.97 -35.69
C ASN A 225 -37.41 16.16 -37.21
N ALA A 226 -37.54 15.12 -38.02
CA ALA A 226 -37.39 15.21 -39.47
C ALA A 226 -38.72 15.49 -40.21
N ILE A 227 -39.86 15.34 -39.54
CA ILE A 227 -41.22 15.50 -40.11
C ILE A 227 -41.94 16.77 -39.58
N THR A 228 -41.33 17.50 -38.63
CA THR A 228 -41.77 18.85 -38.19
C THR A 228 -40.84 19.91 -38.76
#